data_AF-A0A4Y2WFX3-F1
#
_entry.id   AF-A0A4Y2WFX3-F1
#
_cell.length_a   1.000
_cell.length_b   1.000
_cell.length_c   1.000
_cell.angle_alpha   90.00
_cell.angle_beta   90.00
_cell.angle_gamma   90.00
#
_symmetry.space_group_name_H-M   'P 1'
#
loop_
_entity.id
_entity.type
_entity.pdbx_description
1 polymer ?
#
loop_
_entity_poly.entity_id
_entity_poly.type
_entity_poly.pdbx_seq_one_letter_code
_entity_poly.pdbx_strand_id
1 'polypeptide(L)'
;MALHTHDDVLATGQGTGIDNKSQAHIRVWRADDLTTLAVIGQGKLESDIVGAVFSWEGSMMMILEGLQDTVLSLWDWQNDMEVTRST
;
A
#
# COMPACT_ATOMS: atom_id res chain seq x y z
N MET A 1 -4.97 6.93 -0.40
CA MET A 1 -4.79 6.87 -1.86
C MET A 1 -3.51 7.60 -2.21
N ALA A 2 -2.72 7.09 -3.15
CA ALA A 2 -1.49 7.71 -3.65
C ALA A 2 -1.53 7.75 -5.18
N LEU A 3 -0.92 8.78 -5.77
CA LEU A 3 -0.69 8.89 -7.21
C LEU A 3 0.81 8.80 -7.45
N HIS A 4 1.21 8.01 -8.44
CA HIS A 4 2.60 7.92 -8.84
C HIS A 4 3.03 9.25 -9.47
N THR A 5 4.25 9.67 -9.21
CA THR A 5 4.75 11.01 -9.59
C THR A 5 4.94 11.15 -11.10
N HIS A 6 5.26 10.06 -11.80
CA HIS A 6 5.67 10.08 -13.21
C HIS A 6 4.83 9.19 -14.13
N ASP A 7 4.11 8.22 -13.59
CA ASP A 7 3.40 7.21 -14.38
C ASP A 7 1.90 7.31 -14.10
N ASP A 8 1.08 6.85 -15.03
CA ASP A 8 -0.37 6.71 -14.85
C ASP A 8 -0.70 5.51 -13.94
N VAL A 9 -0.23 5.60 -12.70
CA VAL A 9 -0.36 4.57 -11.66
C VAL A 9 -0.94 5.20 -10.40
N LEU A 10 -1.91 4.52 -9.80
CA LEU A 10 -2.50 4.91 -8.53
C LEU A 10 -2.51 3.75 -7.55
N ALA A 11 -2.42 4.07 -6.26
CA ALA A 11 -2.49 3.09 -5.18
C ALA A 11 -3.63 3.41 -4.21
N THR A 12 -4.39 2.40 -3.83
CA THR A 12 -5.49 2.49 -2.86
C THR A 12 -5.29 1.46 -1.76
N GLY A 13 -5.33 1.90 -0.51
CA GLY A 13 -5.30 1.00 0.63
C GLY A 13 -6.69 0.61 1.09
N GLN A 14 -6.80 -0.62 1.59
CA GLN A 14 -7.98 -1.14 2.24
C GLN A 14 -7.59 -1.72 3.61
N GLY A 15 -8.35 -1.36 4.63
CA GLY A 15 -8.20 -1.93 5.97
C GLY A 15 -8.75 -3.36 6.07
N THR A 16 -8.65 -3.92 7.28
CA THR A 16 -9.19 -5.24 7.57
C THR A 16 -10.72 -5.22 7.57
N GLY A 17 -11.33 -6.26 7.02
CA GLY A 17 -12.78 -6.43 7.05
C GLY A 17 -13.23 -7.19 8.30
N ILE A 18 -14.54 -7.42 8.38
CA ILE A 18 -15.16 -8.09 9.55
C ILE A 18 -14.77 -9.58 9.63
N ASP A 19 -14.38 -10.20 8.52
CA ASP A 19 -13.95 -11.60 8.47
C ASP A 19 -12.43 -11.74 8.32
N ASN A 20 -11.89 -12.87 8.79
CA ASN A 20 -10.45 -13.19 8.67
C ASN A 20 -9.98 -13.37 7.21
N LYS A 21 -10.89 -13.29 6.23
CA LYS A 21 -10.56 -13.37 4.80
C LYS A 21 -10.24 -11.99 4.23
N SER A 22 -10.72 -10.92 4.86
CA SER A 22 -10.57 -9.55 4.41
C SER A 22 -9.34 -8.92 5.07
N GLN A 23 -8.15 -9.35 4.65
CA GLN A 23 -6.88 -8.81 5.15
C GLN A 23 -6.59 -7.42 4.56
N ALA A 24 -5.90 -6.59 5.34
CA ALA A 24 -5.44 -5.29 4.89
C ALA A 24 -4.48 -5.46 3.70
N HIS A 25 -4.57 -4.56 2.72
CA HIS A 25 -3.72 -4.58 1.54
C HIS A 25 -3.73 -3.22 0.82
N ILE A 26 -2.69 -2.99 0.00
CA ILE A 26 -2.71 -1.95 -1.04
C ILE A 26 -3.00 -2.60 -2.38
N ARG A 27 -3.86 -2.00 -3.20
CA ARG A 27 -3.96 -2.31 -4.63
C ARG A 27 -3.33 -1.20 -5.44
N VAL A 28 -2.50 -1.59 -6.41
CA VAL A 28 -1.88 -0.69 -7.38
C VAL A 28 -2.57 -0.92 -8.72
N TRP A 29 -2.94 0.17 -9.39
CA TRP A 29 -3.72 0.15 -10.62
C TRP A 29 -3.07 1.03 -11.67
N ARG A 30 -3.23 0.67 -12.94
CA ARG A 30 -3.05 1.63 -14.03
C ARG A 30 -4.26 2.56 -14.08
N ALA A 31 -4.03 3.87 -14.20
CA ALA A 31 -5.06 4.89 -14.04
C ALA A 31 -5.95 5.07 -15.28
N ASP A 32 -5.47 4.71 -16.46
CA ASP A 32 -6.17 4.87 -17.74
C ASP A 32 -7.22 3.77 -17.99
N ASP A 33 -6.93 2.53 -17.62
CA ASP A 33 -7.75 1.35 -17.92
C ASP A 33 -8.20 0.57 -16.67
N LEU A 34 -7.77 1.01 -15.48
CA LEU A 34 -8.07 0.39 -14.18
C LEU A 34 -7.59 -1.07 -14.05
N THR A 35 -6.58 -1.47 -14.82
CA THR A 35 -5.92 -2.76 -14.66
C THR A 35 -5.23 -2.83 -13.30
N THR A 36 -5.50 -3.87 -12.52
CA THR A 36 -4.73 -4.15 -11.30
C THR A 36 -3.31 -4.60 -11.68
N LEU A 37 -2.32 -3.82 -11.26
CA LEU A 37 -0.90 -4.11 -11.48
C LEU A 37 -0.32 -4.95 -10.35
N ALA A 38 -0.71 -4.68 -9.10
CA ALA A 38 -0.21 -5.40 -7.93
C ALA A 38 -1.19 -5.37 -6.74
N VAL A 39 -1.04 -6.34 -5.84
CA VAL A 39 -1.68 -6.40 -4.52
C VAL A 39 -0.57 -6.58 -3.49
N ILE A 40 -0.40 -5.61 -2.60
CA ILE A 40 0.75 -5.50 -1.70
C ILE A 40 0.31 -5.71 -0.25
N GLY A 41 1.14 -6.42 0.50
CA GLY A 41 1.04 -6.50 1.95
C GLY A 41 -0.06 -7.41 2.48
N GLN A 42 -0.67 -8.25 1.63
CA GLN A 42 -1.70 -9.19 2.07
C GLN A 42 -1.12 -10.17 3.11
N GLY A 43 -1.69 -10.14 4.33
CA GLY A 43 -1.21 -10.95 5.46
C GLY A 43 0.08 -10.45 6.13
N LYS A 44 0.61 -9.30 5.70
CA LYS A 44 1.77 -8.61 6.29
C LYS A 44 1.37 -7.26 6.91
N LEU A 45 0.37 -6.62 6.34
CA LEU A 45 -0.31 -5.44 6.89
C LEU A 45 -1.40 -5.94 7.85
N GLU A 46 -1.45 -5.34 9.02
CA GLU A 46 -2.21 -5.89 10.17
C GLU A 46 -3.40 -5.00 10.56
N SER A 47 -3.41 -3.74 10.12
CA SER A 47 -4.40 -2.74 10.54
C SER A 47 -4.94 -1.92 9.37
N ASP A 48 -5.83 -0.97 9.68
CA ASP A 48 -6.42 -0.07 8.71
C ASP A 48 -5.35 0.78 8.03
N ILE A 49 -5.37 0.78 6.69
CA ILE A 49 -4.48 1.63 5.91
C ILE A 49 -4.97 3.07 6.00
N VAL A 50 -4.19 3.91 6.66
CA VAL A 50 -4.46 5.34 6.83
C VAL A 50 -3.96 6.13 5.63
N GLY A 51 -2.79 5.75 5.10
CA GLY A 51 -2.14 6.49 4.05
C GLY A 51 -1.14 5.66 3.25
N ALA A 52 -0.87 6.11 2.04
CA ALA A 52 0.22 5.60 1.22
C ALA A 52 0.79 6.76 0.40
N VAL A 53 2.08 6.71 0.09
CA VAL A 53 2.74 7.69 -0.79
C VAL A 53 3.88 7.02 -1.54
N PHE A 54 4.04 7.38 -2.80
CA PHE A 54 5.20 6.97 -3.60
C PHE A 54 6.41 7.83 -3.27
N SER A 55 7.60 7.26 -3.31
CA SER A 55 8.83 8.04 -3.34
C SER A 55 8.86 8.94 -4.58
N TRP A 56 9.73 9.95 -4.59
CA TRP A 56 9.86 10.84 -5.73
C TRP A 56 10.14 10.08 -7.05
N GLU A 57 11.09 9.14 -7.01
CA GLU A 57 11.42 8.25 -8.14
C GLU A 57 10.37 7.17 -8.39
N GLY A 58 9.36 7.03 -7.53
CA GLY A 58 8.25 6.10 -7.72
C GLY A 58 8.56 4.64 -7.41
N SER A 59 9.83 4.24 -7.29
CA SER A 59 10.27 2.86 -7.05
C SER A 59 9.91 2.31 -5.67
N MET A 60 9.64 3.18 -4.69
CA MET A 60 9.31 2.79 -3.32
C MET A 60 7.95 3.36 -2.93
N MET A 61 7.27 2.67 -2.01
CA MET A 61 6.01 3.13 -1.42
C MET A 61 6.12 3.11 0.10
N MET A 62 5.77 4.22 0.74
CA MET A 62 5.57 4.26 2.17
C MET A 62 4.08 4.01 2.47
N ILE A 63 3.80 3.15 3.45
CA ILE A 63 2.46 2.80 3.91
C ILE A 63 2.34 3.17 5.39
N LEU A 64 1.20 3.74 5.75
CA LEU A 64 0.84 4.09 7.12
C LEU A 64 -0.37 3.26 7.55
N GLU A 65 -0.21 2.45 8.61
CA GLU A 65 -1.25 1.62 9.20
C GLU A 65 -1.62 2.14 10.59
N GLY A 66 -2.91 2.10 10.95
CA GLY A 66 -3.40 2.43 12.29
C GLY A 66 -3.34 3.92 12.67
N LEU A 67 -4.30 4.36 13.49
CA LEU A 67 -4.37 5.75 13.99
C LEU A 67 -3.86 5.93 15.43
N GLN A 68 -3.83 4.86 16.23
CA GLN A 68 -3.37 4.89 17.63
C GLN A 68 -1.99 4.24 17.78
N ASP A 69 -1.83 3.02 17.26
CA ASP A 69 -0.55 2.31 17.18
C ASP A 69 -0.06 2.40 15.73
N THR A 70 0.45 3.58 15.36
CA THR A 70 0.78 3.87 13.97
C THR A 70 2.01 3.08 13.53
N VAL A 71 1.86 2.25 12.52
CA VAL A 71 2.98 1.54 11.89
C VAL A 71 3.30 2.21 10.57
N LEU A 72 4.57 2.54 10.36
CA LEU A 72 5.08 3.10 9.11
C LEU A 72 6.04 2.10 8.49
N SER A 73 5.72 1.65 7.27
CA SER A 73 6.50 0.66 6.54
C SER A 73 6.89 1.18 5.16
N LEU A 74 8.09 0.83 4.70
CA LEU A 74 8.61 1.15 3.36
C LEU A 74 8.65 -0.12 2.53
N TRP A 75 8.15 -0.03 1.30
CA TRP A 75 7.96 -1.18 0.42
C TRP A 75 8.59 -0.94 -0.94
N ASP A 76 9.24 -1.98 -1.45
CA ASP A 76 9.37 -2.20 -2.88
C ASP A 76 8.05 -2.82 -3.36
N TRP A 77 7.17 -1.96 -3.87
CA TRP A 77 5.81 -2.33 -4.23
C TRP A 77 5.75 -3.16 -5.52
N GLN A 78 6.77 -3.12 -6.37
CA GLN A 78 6.78 -3.94 -7.59
C GLN A 78 7.05 -5.41 -7.25
N ASN A 79 7.72 -5.66 -6.12
CA ASN A 79 8.14 -6.98 -5.67
C ASN A 79 7.40 -7.49 -4.42
N ASP A 80 6.38 -6.76 -3.92
CA ASP A 80 5.68 -7.06 -2.66
C ASP A 80 6.64 -7.30 -1.47
N MET A 81 7.67 -6.47 -1.36
CA MET A 81 8.74 -6.64 -0.38
C MET A 81 8.78 -5.46 0.60
N GLU A 82 8.58 -5.76 1.88
CA GLU A 82 8.83 -4.81 2.96
C GLU A 82 10.34 -4.62 3.13
N VAL A 83 10.80 -3.38 2.97
CA VAL A 83 12.21 -2.98 3.12
C VAL A 83 12.53 -2.68 4.58
N THR A 84 11.65 -1.96 5.26
CA THR A 84 11.77 -1.64 6.69
C THR A 84 10.43 -1.24 7.28
N ARG A 85 10.34 -1.30 8.61
CA ARG A 85 9.15 -0.97 9.40
C ARG A 85 9.55 -0.26 10.70
N SER A 86 8.77 0.75 11.08
CA SER A 86 8.83 1.45 12.36
C SER A 86 7.45 1.44 13.01
N THR A 87 7.42 1.21 14.31
CA THR A 87 6.22 1.20 15.17
C THR A 87 6.34 2.26 16.26
#